data_AF-A0A401RMG6-F1
#
_entry.id   AF-A0A401RMG6-F1
#
_cell.length_a   1.000
_cell.length_b   1.000
_cell.length_c   1.000
_cell.angle_alpha   90.00
_cell.angle_beta   90.00
_cell.angle_gamma   90.00
#
_symmetry.space_group_name_H-M   'P 1'
#
loop_
_entity.id
_entity.type
_entity.pdbx_description
1 polymer ?
#
loop_
_entity_poly.entity_id
_entity_poly.type
_entity_poly.pdbx_seq_one_letter_code
_entity_poly.pdbx_strand_id
1 'polypeptide(L)'
;MAEEKLFKAEYAKSGRASCKKCGESIAKESLRLAIMVQSPMFDGKVPHWHHYACFWKRARVVSPSDVDGLSDLRWDDQEKIKKAIETGGTGGGKGGEQGDSKGEKTLIDFAVEYAKSNRSTCKGCSEKIEKDTVRVSKKMIDAEKPQLGMIDRWYHPACFVTNRAELGFLPTYSATQLKGFGTLSAEDKAALKKQLPAVKSEGYL
;
A
#
# COMPACT_ATOMS: atom_id res chain seq x y z
N MET A 1 18.56 17.18 12.11
CA MET A 1 18.53 16.44 10.84
C MET A 1 17.09 16.40 10.38
N ALA A 2 16.78 16.80 9.14
CA ALA A 2 15.40 16.73 8.66
C ALA A 2 14.95 15.26 8.63
N GLU A 3 13.78 14.97 9.18
CA GLU A 3 13.20 13.63 9.12
C GLU A 3 13.04 13.21 7.65
N GLU A 4 13.66 12.10 7.26
CA GLU A 4 13.54 11.59 5.91
C GLU A 4 12.15 10.97 5.69
N LYS A 5 11.27 11.76 5.09
CA LYS A 5 9.91 11.34 4.76
C LYS A 5 9.87 10.27 3.66
N LEU A 6 8.95 9.31 3.80
CA LEU A 6 8.79 8.19 2.87
C LEU A 6 8.17 8.60 1.53
N PHE A 7 7.41 9.68 1.52
CA PHE A 7 6.72 10.17 0.34
C PHE A 7 7.10 11.61 0.06
N LYS A 8 6.96 12.01 -1.20
CA LYS A 8 7.19 13.38 -1.65
C LYS A 8 6.10 13.79 -2.63
N ALA A 9 5.63 15.03 -2.56
CA ALA A 9 4.71 15.62 -3.51
C ALA A 9 5.28 16.95 -4.04
N GLU A 10 5.14 17.19 -5.34
CA GLU A 10 5.53 18.46 -5.98
C GLU A 10 4.80 18.63 -7.32
N TYR A 11 4.85 19.85 -7.86
CA TYR A 11 4.60 20.06 -9.29
C TYR A 11 5.82 19.62 -10.10
N ALA A 12 5.60 18.88 -11.18
CA ALA A 12 6.66 18.30 -11.97
C ALA A 12 7.58 19.39 -12.58
N LYS A 13 8.85 19.41 -12.18
CA LYS A 13 9.85 20.39 -12.66
C LYS A 13 10.15 20.28 -14.17
N SER A 14 9.93 19.10 -14.75
CA SER A 14 10.10 18.82 -16.20
C SER A 14 9.19 17.66 -16.62
N GLY A 15 8.94 17.53 -17.93
CA GLY A 15 8.20 16.42 -18.53
C GLY A 15 8.98 15.10 -18.70
N ARG A 16 10.21 15.01 -18.17
CA ARG A 16 11.13 13.89 -18.43
C ARG A 16 10.89 12.66 -17.56
N ALA A 17 10.11 12.79 -16.49
CA ALA A 17 9.87 11.67 -15.57
C ALA A 17 8.80 10.73 -16.13
N SER A 18 9.04 9.42 -16.05
CA SER A 18 8.04 8.39 -16.34
C SER A 18 7.39 7.88 -15.06
N CYS A 19 6.08 7.67 -15.09
CA CYS A 19 5.34 7.11 -13.97
C CYS A 19 5.75 5.65 -13.72
N LYS A 20 6.19 5.34 -12.49
CA LYS A 20 6.58 3.98 -12.09
C LYS A 20 5.42 2.98 -12.00
N LYS A 21 4.17 3.40 -12.21
CA LYS A 21 2.99 2.52 -12.25
C LYS A 21 2.48 2.24 -13.66
N CYS A 22 2.32 3.23 -14.53
CA CYS A 22 1.81 3.02 -15.90
C CYS A 22 2.88 3.14 -17.00
N GLY A 23 4.08 3.63 -16.69
CA GLY A 23 5.17 3.81 -17.68
C GLY A 23 5.08 5.09 -18.50
N GLU A 24 3.92 5.75 -18.56
CA GLU A 24 3.71 6.99 -19.31
C GLU A 24 4.47 8.19 -18.72
N SER A 25 4.73 9.20 -19.55
CA SER A 25 5.38 10.44 -19.12
C SER A 25 4.49 11.25 -18.16
N ILE A 26 5.13 11.96 -17.23
CA ILE A 26 4.49 12.87 -16.29
C ILE A 26 4.73 14.29 -16.82
N ALA A 27 3.66 14.97 -17.24
CA ALA A 27 3.74 16.31 -17.82
C ALA A 27 4.38 17.32 -16.85
N LYS A 28 5.16 18.27 -17.39
CA LYS A 28 5.68 19.41 -16.61
C LYS A 28 4.51 20.15 -15.93
N GLU A 29 4.74 20.66 -14.73
CA GLU A 29 3.78 21.44 -13.93
C GLU A 29 2.58 20.63 -13.41
N SER A 30 2.43 19.36 -13.78
CA SER A 30 1.41 18.48 -13.20
C SER A 30 1.77 18.05 -11.78
N LEU A 31 0.76 17.88 -10.92
CA LEU A 31 0.94 17.32 -9.58
C LEU A 31 1.40 15.87 -9.67
N ARG A 32 2.52 15.56 -9.03
CA ARG A 32 3.09 14.20 -8.95
C ARG A 32 3.48 13.85 -7.52
N LEU A 33 3.43 12.55 -7.22
CA LEU A 33 3.87 11.99 -5.95
C LEU A 33 4.96 10.96 -6.17
N ALA A 34 5.86 10.83 -5.21
CA ALA A 34 6.91 9.83 -5.21
C ALA A 34 6.91 8.98 -3.95
N ILE A 35 7.33 7.74 -4.11
CA ILE A 35 7.84 6.90 -3.03
C ILE A 35 9.35 7.14 -3.01
N MET A 36 9.90 7.55 -1.87
CA MET A 36 11.33 7.74 -1.69
C MET A 36 11.98 6.39 -1.44
N VAL A 37 12.88 5.97 -2.32
CA VAL A 37 13.55 4.66 -2.24
C VAL A 37 15.06 4.85 -2.16
N GLN A 38 15.75 3.96 -1.43
CA GLN A 38 17.21 4.01 -1.34
C GLN A 38 17.83 3.74 -2.71
N SER A 39 18.78 4.57 -3.13
CA SER A 39 19.56 4.31 -4.34
C SER A 39 20.52 3.13 -4.11
N PRO A 40 20.61 2.16 -5.04
CA PRO A 40 21.66 1.15 -4.98
C PRO A 40 23.03 1.69 -5.42
N MET A 41 23.09 2.89 -6.01
CA MET A 41 24.29 3.44 -6.67
C MET A 41 25.03 4.47 -5.82
N PHE A 42 24.38 5.08 -4.84
CA PHE A 42 24.97 6.09 -3.97
C PHE A 42 24.22 6.15 -2.65
N ASP A 43 24.82 6.75 -1.63
CA ASP A 43 24.19 6.92 -0.34
C ASP A 43 23.18 8.08 -0.36
N GLY A 44 21.94 7.74 -0.70
CA GLY A 44 20.84 8.69 -0.72
C GLY A 44 19.57 8.11 -1.35
N LYS A 45 18.45 8.79 -1.11
CA LYS A 45 17.14 8.39 -1.66
C LYS A 45 16.88 9.02 -3.02
N VAL A 46 16.23 8.26 -3.89
CA VAL A 46 15.74 8.72 -5.19
C VAL A 46 14.21 8.66 -5.24
N PRO A 47 13.55 9.64 -5.88
CA PRO A 47 12.11 9.65 -6.00
C PRO A 47 11.64 8.69 -7.10
N HIS A 48 10.83 7.71 -6.74
CA HIS A 48 10.03 6.93 -7.70
C HIS A 48 8.73 7.67 -8.01
N TRP A 49 8.74 8.51 -9.04
CA TRP A 49 7.62 9.36 -9.43
C TRP A 49 6.41 8.60 -10.00
N HIS A 50 5.23 9.12 -9.70
CA HIS A 50 3.94 8.65 -10.18
C HIS A 50 3.03 9.84 -10.51
N HIS A 51 2.13 9.69 -11.50
CA HIS A 51 0.97 10.59 -11.55
C HIS A 51 0.18 10.52 -10.26
N TYR A 52 -0.50 11.61 -9.89
CA TYR A 52 -1.32 11.68 -8.69
C TYR A 52 -2.26 10.46 -8.54
N ALA A 53 -3.07 10.14 -9.55
CA ALA A 53 -4.00 8.99 -9.48
C ALA A 53 -3.29 7.62 -9.47
N CYS A 54 -2.09 7.54 -10.03
CA CYS A 54 -1.30 6.32 -10.10
C CYS A 54 -0.64 5.96 -8.77
N PHE A 55 -0.27 6.97 -7.98
CA PHE A 55 0.37 6.80 -6.68
C PHE A 55 -0.52 6.02 -5.69
N TRP A 56 -1.80 6.39 -5.60
CA TRP A 56 -2.77 5.78 -4.69
C TRP A 56 -3.11 4.30 -5.01
N LYS A 57 -2.70 3.81 -6.18
CA LYS A 57 -2.80 2.39 -6.56
C LYS A 57 -1.56 1.58 -6.12
N ARG A 58 -0.53 2.25 -5.60
CA ARG A 58 0.78 1.67 -5.26
C ARG A 58 1.11 1.79 -3.78
N ALA A 59 0.74 2.91 -3.15
CA ALA A 59 1.11 3.23 -1.78
C ALA A 59 -0.11 3.63 -0.95
N ARG A 60 -0.11 3.17 0.31
CA ARG A 60 -0.96 3.72 1.37
C ARG A 60 -0.12 4.71 2.17
N VAL A 61 -0.64 5.92 2.35
CA VAL A 61 -0.07 6.94 3.23
C VAL A 61 -0.96 7.00 4.47
N VAL A 62 -0.36 7.07 5.65
CA VAL A 62 -1.10 7.10 6.92
C VAL A 62 -1.24 8.52 7.44
N SER A 63 -0.16 9.31 7.38
CA SER A 63 -0.16 10.69 7.85
C SER A 63 0.25 11.68 6.75
N PRO A 64 -0.40 12.85 6.65
CA PRO A 64 0.08 13.96 5.81
C PRO A 64 1.53 14.36 6.12
N SER A 65 1.96 14.19 7.38
CA SER A 65 3.33 14.49 7.80
C SER A 65 4.38 13.60 7.11
N ASP A 66 3.98 12.43 6.61
CA ASP A 66 4.86 11.50 5.87
C ASP A 66 5.16 11.96 4.44
N VAL A 67 4.55 13.07 3.99
CA VAL A 67 4.68 13.62 2.64
C VAL A 67 5.53 14.89 2.66
N ASP A 68 6.74 14.79 2.11
CA ASP A 68 7.61 15.93 1.84
C ASP A 68 7.03 16.83 0.74
N GLY A 69 7.22 18.14 0.86
CA GLY A 69 6.71 19.15 -0.08
C GLY A 69 5.20 19.38 -0.06
N LEU A 70 4.43 18.72 0.83
CA LEU A 70 2.97 18.90 0.90
C LEU A 70 2.59 20.35 1.22
N SER A 71 3.27 21.01 2.14
CA SER A 71 3.02 22.41 2.53
C SER A 71 3.26 23.41 1.40
N ASP A 72 4.06 23.03 0.40
CA ASP A 72 4.49 23.92 -0.69
C ASP A 72 3.52 23.88 -1.88
N LEU A 73 2.53 22.98 -1.85
CA LEU A 73 1.51 22.85 -2.88
C LEU A 73 0.43 23.93 -2.74
N ARG A 74 -0.34 24.16 -3.81
CA ARG A 74 -1.56 24.98 -3.73
C ARG A 74 -2.54 24.34 -2.75
N TRP A 75 -3.29 25.17 -2.03
CA TRP A 75 -4.22 24.73 -0.99
C TRP A 75 -5.18 23.62 -1.46
N ASP A 76 -5.76 23.77 -2.66
CA ASP A 76 -6.65 22.75 -3.24
C ASP A 76 -5.97 21.38 -3.40
N ASP A 77 -4.69 21.36 -3.80
CA ASP A 77 -3.92 20.12 -3.95
C ASP A 77 -3.50 19.55 -2.59
N GLN A 78 -3.29 20.39 -1.57
CA GLN A 78 -3.06 19.93 -0.20
C GLN A 78 -4.30 19.19 0.33
N GLU A 79 -5.47 19.81 0.23
CA GLU A 79 -6.75 19.22 0.68
C GLU A 79 -7.07 17.94 -0.10
N LYS A 80 -6.79 17.94 -1.40
CA LYS A 80 -6.93 16.76 -2.24
C LYS A 80 -6.01 15.61 -1.83
N ILE A 81 -4.79 15.86 -1.35
CA ILE A 81 -3.92 14.82 -0.81
C ILE A 81 -4.41 14.36 0.56
N LYS A 82 -4.76 15.27 1.48
CA LYS A 82 -5.29 14.92 2.81
C LYS A 82 -6.53 14.05 2.72
N LYS A 83 -7.49 14.42 1.88
CA LYS A 83 -8.68 13.62 1.62
C LYS A 83 -8.36 12.25 1.02
N ALA A 84 -7.35 12.15 0.15
CA ALA A 84 -6.91 10.86 -0.36
C ALA A 84 -6.28 9.98 0.73
N ILE A 85 -5.55 10.57 1.68
CA ILE A 85 -5.00 9.86 2.86
C ILE A 85 -6.14 9.30 3.72
N GLU A 86 -7.11 10.13 4.09
CA GLU A 86 -8.27 9.74 4.90
C GLU A 86 -9.10 8.62 4.26
N THR A 87 -9.25 8.68 2.93
CA THR A 87 -10.07 7.73 2.18
C THR A 87 -9.29 6.52 1.67
N GLY A 88 -8.02 6.36 2.05
CA GLY A 88 -7.17 5.24 1.65
C GLY A 88 -6.85 5.20 0.15
N GLY A 89 -6.77 6.36 -0.51
CA GLY A 89 -6.39 6.51 -1.92
C GLY A 89 -7.56 6.53 -2.91
N THR A 90 -8.81 6.56 -2.44
CA THR A 90 -10.00 6.47 -3.31
C THR A 90 -10.48 7.81 -3.88
N GLY A 91 -9.95 8.94 -3.42
CA GLY A 91 -10.40 10.29 -3.82
C GLY A 91 -9.87 10.85 -5.15
N GLY A 92 -9.15 10.06 -5.97
CA GLY A 92 -8.13 10.63 -6.84
C GLY A 92 -8.31 10.67 -8.36
N GLY A 93 -9.42 10.20 -8.94
CA GLY A 93 -9.60 10.27 -10.39
C GLY A 93 -11.03 10.09 -10.86
N LYS A 94 -11.55 11.08 -11.60
CA LYS A 94 -12.67 10.86 -12.54
C LYS A 94 -12.14 10.02 -13.69
N GLY A 95 -12.41 8.72 -13.66
CA GLY A 95 -12.02 7.79 -14.73
C GLY A 95 -11.96 6.35 -14.23
N GLY A 96 -13.12 5.69 -14.17
CA GLY A 96 -13.25 4.25 -13.91
C GLY A 96 -14.35 3.93 -12.90
N GLU A 97 -15.54 3.63 -13.43
CA GLU A 97 -16.72 2.99 -12.81
C GLU A 97 -17.11 3.42 -11.39
N GLN A 98 -18.08 4.32 -11.37
CA GLN A 98 -18.99 4.57 -10.27
C GLN A 98 -19.91 3.34 -10.10
N GLY A 99 -19.42 2.34 -9.39
CA GLY A 99 -20.24 1.30 -8.80
C GLY A 99 -20.53 1.68 -7.35
N ASP A 100 -21.75 2.15 -7.08
CA ASP A 100 -22.31 2.20 -5.73
C ASP A 100 -22.45 0.74 -5.26
N SER A 101 -21.40 0.20 -4.65
CA SER A 101 -21.39 -1.14 -4.10
C SER A 101 -21.25 -1.02 -2.59
N LYS A 102 -22.31 -1.41 -1.90
CA LYS A 102 -22.38 -1.82 -0.49
C LYS A 102 -21.42 -2.99 -0.15
N GLY A 103 -20.22 -3.00 -0.72
CA GLY A 103 -19.17 -4.00 -0.52
C GLY A 103 -18.01 -3.41 0.27
N GLU A 104 -17.40 -4.24 1.12
CA GLU A 104 -16.19 -3.89 1.86
C GLU A 104 -15.06 -3.43 0.92
N LYS A 105 -14.47 -2.26 1.20
CA LYS A 105 -13.36 -1.71 0.40
C LYS A 105 -12.14 -2.62 0.48
N THR A 106 -11.60 -3.04 -0.68
CA THR A 106 -10.34 -3.79 -0.77
C THR A 106 -9.17 -2.94 -0.30
N LEU A 107 -8.32 -3.48 0.57
CA LEU A 107 -7.12 -2.83 1.05
C LEU A 107 -6.00 -2.91 0.01
N ILE A 108 -5.36 -1.78 -0.29
CA ILE A 108 -4.33 -1.68 -1.34
C ILE A 108 -2.96 -2.22 -0.91
N ASP A 109 -2.73 -2.26 0.40
CA ASP A 109 -1.48 -2.62 1.06
C ASP A 109 -1.51 -4.00 1.73
N PHE A 110 -2.63 -4.73 1.62
CA PHE A 110 -2.74 -6.10 2.08
C PHE A 110 -3.25 -7.02 0.97
N ALA A 111 -2.59 -8.16 0.79
CA ALA A 111 -2.98 -9.14 -0.21
C ALA A 111 -2.96 -10.56 0.34
N VAL A 112 -3.67 -11.45 -0.34
CA VAL A 112 -3.68 -12.88 -0.09
C VAL A 112 -3.67 -13.64 -1.41
N GLU A 113 -2.87 -14.70 -1.48
CA GLU A 113 -2.82 -15.59 -2.64
C GLU A 113 -2.26 -16.96 -2.25
N TYR A 114 -2.42 -17.95 -3.13
CA TYR A 114 -1.60 -19.14 -3.09
C TYR A 114 -0.17 -18.81 -3.51
N ALA A 115 0.81 -19.35 -2.79
CA ALA A 115 2.21 -19.16 -3.07
C ALA A 115 2.57 -19.70 -4.46
N LYS A 116 2.90 -18.80 -5.39
CA LYS A 116 3.26 -19.16 -6.77
C LYS A 116 4.51 -20.05 -6.88
N SER A 117 5.35 -20.06 -5.84
CA SER A 117 6.57 -20.88 -5.72
C SER A 117 6.99 -20.96 -4.25
N ASN A 118 7.88 -21.89 -3.92
CA ASN A 118 8.48 -22.05 -2.58
C ASN A 118 9.67 -21.11 -2.29
N ARG A 119 9.85 -20.05 -3.10
CA ARG A 119 10.99 -19.12 -2.92
C ARG A 119 10.77 -18.08 -1.82
N SER A 120 9.52 -17.82 -1.46
CA SER A 120 9.17 -16.85 -0.40
C SER A 120 9.51 -17.39 1.00
N THR A 121 9.84 -16.46 1.89
CA THR A 121 10.09 -16.72 3.30
C THR A 121 9.08 -15.90 4.12
N CYS A 122 8.45 -16.52 5.11
CA CYS A 122 7.55 -15.87 6.04
C CYS A 122 8.32 -14.85 6.89
N LYS A 123 7.86 -13.60 6.91
CA LYS A 123 8.52 -12.53 7.68
C LYS A 123 8.17 -12.52 9.18
N GLY A 124 7.30 -13.43 9.63
CA GLY A 124 6.99 -13.61 11.05
C GLY A 124 7.81 -14.71 11.73
N CYS A 125 8.15 -15.80 11.03
CA CYS A 125 8.91 -16.92 11.60
C CYS A 125 10.22 -17.24 10.86
N SER A 126 10.52 -16.54 9.76
CA SER A 126 11.70 -16.77 8.91
C SER A 126 11.78 -18.12 8.20
N GLU A 127 10.71 -18.93 8.27
CA GLU A 127 10.61 -20.21 7.55
C GLU A 127 10.15 -20.04 6.10
N LYS A 128 10.42 -21.04 5.25
CA LYS A 128 9.93 -21.07 3.87
C LYS A 128 8.42 -21.21 3.82
N ILE A 129 7.80 -20.52 2.87
CA ILE A 129 6.39 -20.68 2.54
C ILE A 129 6.31 -21.61 1.34
N GLU A 130 5.68 -22.77 1.52
CA GLU A 130 5.58 -23.78 0.47
C GLU A 130 4.71 -23.35 -0.71
N LYS A 131 5.03 -23.85 -1.90
CA LYS A 131 4.25 -23.61 -3.11
C LYS A 131 2.80 -24.10 -2.90
N ASP A 132 1.85 -23.38 -3.50
CA ASP A 132 0.43 -23.67 -3.47
C ASP A 132 -0.22 -23.58 -2.07
N THR A 133 0.50 -23.08 -1.04
CA THR A 133 -0.08 -22.75 0.27
C THR A 133 -0.56 -21.30 0.33
N VAL A 134 -1.59 -21.03 1.13
CA VAL A 134 -2.09 -19.65 1.33
C VAL A 134 -1.04 -18.82 2.07
N ARG A 135 -0.79 -17.61 1.55
CA ARG A 135 0.05 -16.61 2.21
C ARG A 135 -0.60 -15.24 2.17
N VAL A 136 -0.39 -14.47 3.22
CA VAL A 136 -0.90 -13.11 3.38
C VAL A 136 0.28 -12.14 3.35
N SER A 137 0.11 -10.97 2.76
CA SER A 137 1.16 -9.94 2.74
C SER A 137 0.72 -8.60 3.29
N LYS A 138 1.71 -7.87 3.80
CA LYS A 138 1.70 -6.42 3.93
C LYS A 138 2.65 -5.81 2.90
N LYS A 139 2.20 -4.78 2.20
CA LYS A 139 3.02 -3.99 1.29
C LYS A 139 3.77 -2.92 2.07
N MET A 140 5.08 -2.98 2.06
CA MET A 140 5.94 -2.04 2.79
C MET A 140 7.35 -2.00 2.21
N ILE A 141 8.15 -1.03 2.64
CA ILE A 141 9.58 -0.99 2.35
C ILE A 141 10.26 -2.05 3.21
N ASP A 142 11.13 -2.84 2.58
CA ASP A 142 11.99 -3.79 3.25
C ASP A 142 13.17 -3.06 3.92
N ALA A 143 13.33 -3.20 5.24
CA ALA A 143 14.46 -2.62 5.96
C ALA A 143 15.82 -3.19 5.52
N GLU A 144 15.88 -4.45 5.11
CA GLU A 144 17.10 -5.12 4.62
C GLU A 144 17.37 -4.80 3.14
N LYS A 145 16.33 -4.42 2.40
CA LYS A 145 16.40 -4.16 0.95
C LYS A 145 15.59 -2.91 0.57
N PRO A 146 15.89 -1.73 1.14
CA PRO A 146 15.10 -0.52 0.94
C PRO A 146 15.08 -0.03 -0.52
N GLN A 147 16.07 -0.44 -1.32
CA GLN A 147 16.16 -0.16 -2.76
C GLN A 147 15.06 -0.81 -3.60
N LEU A 148 14.40 -1.86 -3.09
CA LEU A 148 13.27 -2.50 -3.79
C LEU A 148 11.99 -1.66 -3.72
N GLY A 149 11.95 -0.65 -2.85
CA GLY A 149 10.75 0.14 -2.58
C GLY A 149 9.64 -0.68 -1.92
N MET A 150 8.39 -0.32 -2.20
CA MET A 150 7.22 -0.99 -1.63
C MET A 150 6.97 -2.35 -2.29
N ILE A 151 7.19 -3.43 -1.53
CA ILE A 151 7.00 -4.81 -1.97
C ILE A 151 6.08 -5.56 -1.02
N ASP A 152 5.48 -6.64 -1.51
CA ASP A 152 4.67 -7.54 -0.69
C ASP A 152 5.60 -8.37 0.22
N ARG A 153 5.46 -8.18 1.54
CA ARG A 153 6.15 -8.96 2.57
C ARG A 153 5.21 -10.08 3.02
N TRP A 154 5.58 -11.31 2.68
CA TRP A 154 4.73 -12.48 2.86
C TRP A 154 4.85 -13.08 4.25
N TYR A 155 3.73 -13.60 4.75
CA TYR A 155 3.57 -14.27 6.02
C TYR A 155 2.70 -15.52 5.83
N HIS A 156 2.93 -16.55 6.62
CA HIS A 156 1.90 -17.57 6.86
C HIS A 156 0.65 -16.89 7.46
N PRO A 157 -0.57 -17.38 7.20
CA PRO A 157 -1.79 -16.79 7.75
C PRO A 157 -1.75 -16.65 9.28
N ALA A 158 -1.31 -17.69 9.99
CA ALA A 158 -1.15 -17.65 11.45
C ALA A 158 -0.12 -16.60 11.89
N CYS A 159 1.06 -16.54 11.25
CA CYS A 159 2.07 -15.54 11.55
C CYS A 159 1.57 -14.12 11.29
N PHE A 160 0.79 -13.90 10.22
CA PHE A 160 0.18 -12.60 9.95
C PHE A 160 -0.76 -12.19 11.08
N VAL A 161 -1.64 -13.11 11.53
CA VAL A 161 -2.60 -12.86 12.61
C VAL A 161 -1.89 -12.49 13.91
N THR A 162 -0.81 -13.20 14.27
CA THR A 162 0.01 -12.88 15.46
C THR A 162 0.57 -11.46 15.39
N ASN A 163 0.98 -11.00 14.20
CA ASN A 163 1.63 -9.70 14.02
C ASN A 163 0.67 -8.60 13.53
N ARG A 164 -0.65 -8.86 13.47
CA ARG A 164 -1.62 -8.01 12.75
C ARG A 164 -1.62 -6.54 13.21
N ALA A 165 -1.43 -6.31 14.52
CA ALA A 165 -1.41 -4.96 15.09
C ALA A 165 -0.19 -4.16 14.62
N GLU A 166 1.01 -4.75 14.68
CA GLU A 166 2.25 -4.14 14.17
C GLU A 166 2.23 -3.96 12.65
N LEU A 167 1.57 -4.89 11.97
CA LEU A 167 1.30 -4.79 10.54
C LEU A 167 0.25 -3.73 10.22
N GLY A 168 -0.37 -3.05 11.19
CA GLY A 168 -1.37 -2.02 10.95
C GLY A 168 -2.66 -2.55 10.33
N PHE A 169 -2.91 -3.85 10.48
CA PHE A 169 -4.16 -4.48 10.11
C PHE A 169 -5.16 -4.23 11.23
N LEU A 170 -6.02 -3.21 11.04
CA LEU A 170 -6.91 -2.71 12.08
C LEU A 170 -7.95 -3.76 12.50
N PRO A 171 -8.44 -3.73 13.75
CA PRO A 171 -9.50 -4.63 14.20
C PRO A 171 -10.80 -4.54 13.38
N THR A 172 -11.04 -3.39 12.75
CA THR A 172 -12.17 -3.17 11.85
C THR A 172 -11.99 -3.80 10.47
N TYR A 173 -10.79 -4.28 10.14
CA TYR A 173 -10.52 -4.96 8.88
C TYR A 173 -10.84 -6.45 8.94
N SER A 174 -11.22 -7.01 7.80
CA SER A 174 -11.55 -8.43 7.64
C SER A 174 -10.77 -9.09 6.50
N ALA A 175 -10.75 -10.43 6.50
CA ALA A 175 -10.17 -11.22 5.41
C ALA A 175 -10.72 -10.88 4.02
N THR A 176 -12.01 -10.51 3.93
CA THR A 176 -12.70 -10.19 2.66
C THR A 176 -12.16 -8.92 2.00
N GLN A 177 -11.47 -8.06 2.76
CA GLN A 177 -10.83 -6.87 2.25
C GLN A 177 -9.42 -7.11 1.68
N LEU A 178 -8.83 -8.30 1.89
CA LEU A 178 -7.51 -8.62 1.34
C LEU A 178 -7.58 -8.71 -0.19
N LYS A 179 -6.68 -8.02 -0.88
CA LYS A 179 -6.57 -8.14 -2.34
C LYS A 179 -6.27 -9.59 -2.72
N GLY A 180 -7.09 -10.18 -3.59
CA GLY A 180 -6.96 -11.57 -4.03
C GLY A 180 -7.82 -12.56 -3.24
N PHE A 181 -8.52 -12.14 -2.18
CA PHE A 181 -9.38 -13.03 -1.39
C PHE A 181 -10.41 -13.79 -2.23
N GLY A 182 -10.99 -13.13 -3.24
CA GLY A 182 -11.98 -13.71 -4.15
C GLY A 182 -11.49 -14.92 -4.95
N THR A 183 -10.18 -15.11 -5.12
CA THR A 183 -9.60 -16.21 -5.94
C THR A 183 -9.29 -17.46 -5.13
N LEU A 184 -9.44 -17.44 -3.80
CA LEU A 184 -9.19 -18.59 -2.93
C LEU A 184 -10.33 -19.61 -2.99
N SER A 185 -10.04 -20.85 -2.58
CA SER A 185 -11.04 -21.90 -2.38
C SER A 185 -12.08 -21.50 -1.33
N ALA A 186 -13.25 -22.14 -1.34
CA ALA A 186 -14.29 -21.87 -0.33
C ALA A 186 -13.80 -22.20 1.09
N GLU A 187 -13.01 -23.26 1.24
CA GLU A 187 -12.41 -23.70 2.49
C GLU A 187 -11.41 -22.66 3.04
N ASP A 188 -10.47 -22.21 2.21
CA ASP A 188 -9.47 -21.21 2.62
C ASP A 188 -10.10 -19.85 2.93
N LYS A 189 -11.14 -19.47 2.18
CA LYS A 189 -11.95 -18.27 2.49
C LYS A 189 -12.59 -18.38 3.87
N ALA A 190 -13.16 -19.54 4.21
CA ALA A 190 -13.78 -19.77 5.51
C ALA A 190 -12.74 -19.74 6.64
N ALA A 191 -11.58 -20.39 6.44
CA ALA A 191 -10.49 -20.41 7.40
C ALA A 191 -9.95 -19.00 7.69
N LEU A 192 -9.70 -18.19 6.64
CA LEU A 192 -9.22 -16.82 6.80
C LEU A 192 -10.25 -15.91 7.47
N LYS A 193 -11.53 -16.02 7.13
CA LYS A 193 -12.61 -15.25 7.80
C LYS A 193 -12.66 -15.54 9.31
N LYS A 194 -12.41 -16.79 9.71
CA LYS A 194 -12.35 -17.18 11.12
C LYS A 194 -11.15 -16.57 11.83
N GLN A 195 -10.00 -16.47 11.17
CA GLN A 195 -8.76 -15.94 11.75
C GLN A 195 -8.69 -14.40 11.74
N LEU A 196 -9.31 -13.75 10.76
CA LEU A 196 -9.34 -12.30 10.56
C LEU A 196 -10.79 -11.80 10.44
N PRO A 197 -11.60 -11.90 11.51
CA PRO A 197 -12.92 -11.30 11.55
C PRO A 197 -12.81 -9.78 11.73
N ALA A 198 -13.68 -9.02 11.06
CA ALA A 198 -13.88 -7.62 11.44
C ALA A 198 -14.59 -7.57 12.80
N VAL A 199 -13.94 -6.94 13.78
CA VAL A 199 -14.54 -6.63 15.07
C VAL A 199 -15.16 -5.24 14.95
N LYS A 200 -16.49 -5.16 15.06
CA LYS A 200 -17.16 -3.87 15.22
C LYS A 200 -16.77 -3.35 16.61
N SER A 201 -16.23 -2.14 16.69
CA SER A 201 -16.10 -1.46 17.98
C SER A 201 -17.50 -1.20 18.51
N GLU A 202 -17.97 -2.00 19.47
CA GLU A 202 -19.08 -1.59 20.32
C GLU A 202 -18.63 -0.32 21.05
N GLY A 203 -19.37 0.77 20.84
CA GLY A 203 -19.04 2.06 21.40
C GLY A 203 -19.03 1.98 22.92
N TYR A 204 -17.90 2.30 23.52
CA TYR A 204 -17.91 2.79 24.90
C TYR A 204 -18.39 4.24 24.84
N LEU A 205 -19.60 4.43 25.38
CA LEU A 205 -20.16 5.73 25.77
C LEU A 205 -19.25 6.39 26.83
#